data_AF-A0A482VVQ4-F1
#
_entry.id   AF-A0A482VVQ4-F1
#
_cell.length_a   1.000
_cell.length_b   1.000
_cell.length_c   1.000
_cell.angle_alpha   90.00
_cell.angle_beta   90.00
_cell.angle_gamma   90.00
#
_symmetry.space_group_name_H-M   'P 1'
#
loop_
_entity.id
_entity.type
_entity.pdbx_description
1 polymer ?
#
loop_
_entity_poly.entity_id
_entity_poly.type
_entity_poly.pdbx_seq_one_letter_code
_entity_poly.pdbx_strand_id
1 'polypeptide(L)'
;MSATEKPVPVGNPCVPSPCGPNSQCRVIGNTPACSCLQNYIGRAPNCRPECTINSECPSNRACQNERCVDPCPGSCGAFADCVVITHRSLLNLSKNKEIPVTLHHVELTLFVKNETMSALAFVYRNISGILILVVVQNA
;
A
#
# COMPACT_ATOMS: atom_id res chain seq x y z
N MET A 1 2.68 54.89 10.89
CA MET A 1 2.94 53.66 10.11
C MET A 1 4.45 53.47 10.03
N SER A 2 5.07 52.75 10.96
CA SER A 2 6.51 52.43 10.88
C SER A 2 6.65 50.96 10.55
N ALA A 3 6.99 50.66 9.29
CA ALA A 3 7.61 49.39 8.95
C ALA A 3 9.09 49.53 9.31
N THR A 4 9.50 48.96 10.44
CA THR A 4 10.91 48.74 10.75
C THR A 4 11.43 47.66 9.80
N GLU A 5 12.16 48.06 8.76
CA GLU A 5 12.89 47.13 7.90
C GLU A 5 14.05 46.54 8.72
N LYS A 6 13.82 45.34 9.27
CA LYS A 6 14.83 44.58 10.00
C LYS A 6 15.96 44.22 9.00
N PRO A 7 17.24 44.47 9.32
CA PRO A 7 18.33 44.15 8.41
C PRO A 7 18.27 42.67 8.06
N VAL A 8 18.23 42.37 6.75
CA VAL A 8 18.27 40.99 6.24
C VAL A 8 19.58 40.37 6.69
N PRO A 9 19.56 39.27 7.48
CA PRO A 9 20.77 38.56 7.83
C PRO A 9 21.45 38.06 6.55
N VAL A 10 22.73 38.38 6.37
CA VAL A 10 23.55 37.99 5.18
C VAL A 10 23.95 36.50 5.25
N GLY A 11 23.04 35.63 5.68
CA GLY A 11 23.28 34.21 5.92
C GLY A 11 22.05 33.37 5.62
N ASN A 12 22.25 32.07 5.39
CA ASN A 12 21.16 31.15 5.12
C ASN A 12 20.24 31.06 6.36
N PRO A 13 18.98 31.51 6.30
CA PRO A 13 18.07 31.52 7.45
C PRO A 13 17.65 30.12 7.92
N CYS A 14 18.05 29.07 7.19
CA CYS A 14 17.87 27.67 7.57
C CYS A 14 19.05 27.08 8.36
N VAL A 15 20.08 27.86 8.72
CA VAL A 15 21.26 27.36 9.45
C VAL A 15 21.54 28.23 10.69
N PRO A 16 21.35 27.69 11.92
CA PRO A 16 20.74 26.40 12.24
C PRO A 16 19.23 26.38 11.90
N SER A 17 18.66 25.21 11.61
CA SER A 17 17.28 25.10 11.12
C SER A 17 16.24 25.53 12.17
N PRO A 18 15.35 26.49 11.85
CA PRO A 18 14.28 26.90 12.76
C PRO A 18 13.04 25.98 12.69
N CYS A 19 13.01 25.01 11.77
CA CYS A 19 11.79 24.30 11.37
C CYS A 19 11.40 23.10 12.25
N GLY A 20 12.19 22.75 13.27
CA GLY A 20 11.92 21.60 14.12
C GLY A 20 12.21 20.25 13.44
N PRO A 21 12.04 19.13 14.17
CA PRO A 21 12.28 17.79 13.64
C PRO A 21 11.27 17.43 12.55
N ASN A 22 11.64 16.45 11.71
CA ASN A 22 10.80 15.92 10.63
C ASN A 22 10.27 16.98 9.64
N SER A 23 10.97 18.11 9.55
CA SER A 23 10.60 19.27 8.76
C SER A 23 11.75 19.68 7.87
N GLN A 24 11.44 20.07 6.63
CA GLN A 24 12.39 20.68 5.70
C GLN A 24 12.28 22.21 5.79
N CYS A 25 13.45 22.87 5.82
CA CYS A 25 13.57 24.32 5.69
C CYS A 25 13.86 24.68 4.24
N ARG A 26 13.11 25.63 3.68
CA ARG A 26 13.33 26.20 2.35
C ARG A 26 13.41 27.72 2.48
N VAL A 27 14.34 28.34 1.78
CA VAL A 27 14.46 29.81 1.76
C VAL A 27 13.52 30.35 0.69
N ILE A 28 12.55 31.17 1.07
CA ILE A 28 11.64 31.86 0.13
C ILE A 28 11.90 33.37 0.28
N GLY A 29 12.54 33.96 -0.72
CA GLY A 29 13.09 35.32 -0.61
C GLY A 29 14.23 35.34 0.40
N ASN A 30 14.04 36.06 1.52
CA ASN A 30 15.00 36.16 2.62
C ASN A 30 14.46 35.58 3.94
N THR A 31 13.38 34.80 3.88
CA THR A 31 12.69 34.25 5.06
C THR A 31 12.73 32.72 5.02
N PRO A 32 12.92 32.05 6.17
CA PRO A 32 12.82 30.60 6.23
C PRO A 32 11.35 30.17 6.17
N ALA A 33 11.04 29.26 5.25
CA ALA A 33 9.75 28.60 5.13
C ALA A 33 9.88 27.13 5.53
N CYS A 34 9.02 26.68 6.43
CA CYS A 34 9.05 25.33 6.97
C CYS A 34 7.90 24.50 6.41
N SER A 35 8.20 23.26 6.05
CA SER A 35 7.20 22.26 5.63
C SER A 35 7.58 20.89 6.17
N CYS A 36 6.62 19.98 6.34
CA CYS A 36 6.93 18.63 6.79
C CYS A 36 7.71 17.87 5.71
N LEU A 37 8.59 16.96 6.13
CA LEU A 37 9.22 15.99 5.23
C LEU A 37 8.16 15.09 4.57
N GLN A 38 8.55 14.43 3.49
CA GLN A 38 7.69 13.44 2.84
C GLN A 38 7.26 12.38 3.86
N ASN A 39 5.96 12.06 3.86
CA ASN A 39 5.31 11.12 4.78
C ASN A 39 5.03 11.62 6.20
N TYR A 40 5.43 12.84 6.56
CA TYR A 40 5.01 13.47 7.81
C TYR A 40 3.80 14.38 7.59
N ILE A 41 2.89 14.38 8.56
CA ILE A 41 1.64 15.15 8.52
C ILE A 41 1.65 16.27 9.57
N GLY A 42 0.75 17.24 9.38
CA GLY A 42 0.57 18.37 10.28
C GLY A 42 1.22 19.65 9.75
N ARG A 43 1.64 20.53 10.66
CA ARG A 43 2.25 21.82 10.33
C ARG A 43 3.54 22.00 11.11
N ALA A 44 4.61 22.33 10.41
CA ALA A 44 5.90 22.63 11.03
C ALA A 44 5.75 23.76 12.08
N PRO A 45 6.45 23.66 13.23
CA PRO A 45 7.53 22.72 13.55
C PRO A 45 7.06 21.37 14.14
N ASN A 46 5.75 21.17 14.33
CA ASN A 46 5.17 19.99 14.98
C ASN A 46 4.77 18.91 13.95
N CYS A 47 5.66 18.62 13.01
CA CYS A 47 5.44 17.54 12.06
C CYS A 47 5.51 16.19 12.76
N ARG A 48 4.50 15.34 12.54
CA ARG A 48 4.38 14.03 13.18
C ARG A 48 4.17 12.94 12.12
N PRO A 49 4.55 11.70 12.40
CA PRO A 49 4.27 10.59 11.49
C PRO A 49 2.76 10.43 11.28
N GLU A 50 2.38 9.72 10.21
CA GLU A 50 0.97 9.38 9.94
C GLU A 50 0.41 8.48 11.05
N CYS A 51 1.23 7.54 11.54
CA CYS A 51 0.91 6.71 12.70
C CYS A 51 2.18 6.31 13.47
N THR A 52 2.00 5.97 14.73
CA THR A 52 2.98 5.29 15.60
C THR A 52 2.44 3.95 16.10
N ILE A 53 1.11 3.79 16.10
CA ILE A 53 0.41 2.60 16.54
C ILE A 53 -0.73 2.28 15.57
N ASN A 54 -1.11 1.00 15.50
CA ASN A 54 -2.16 0.53 14.61
C ASN A 54 -3.50 1.25 14.81
N SER A 55 -3.88 1.58 16.04
CA SER A 55 -5.16 2.23 16.34
C SER A 55 -5.28 3.67 15.82
N GLU A 56 -4.20 4.29 15.34
CA GLU A 56 -4.25 5.58 14.65
C GLU A 56 -4.64 5.44 13.17
N CYS A 57 -4.56 4.21 12.64
CA CYS A 57 -4.99 3.89 11.28
C CYS A 57 -6.47 3.48 11.23
N PRO A 58 -7.11 3.53 10.06
CA PRO A 58 -8.39 2.85 9.82
C PRO A 58 -8.27 1.34 10.05
N SER A 59 -9.38 0.67 10.40
CA SER A 59 -9.38 -0.77 10.76
C SER A 59 -8.90 -1.71 9.64
N ASN A 60 -8.91 -1.26 8.38
CA ASN A 60 -8.44 -1.97 7.20
C ASN A 60 -6.98 -1.67 6.82
N ARG A 61 -6.22 -0.98 7.68
CA ARG A 61 -4.79 -0.66 7.46
C ARG A 61 -3.97 -0.92 8.71
N ALA A 62 -2.67 -1.14 8.57
CA ALA A 62 -1.74 -1.32 9.67
C ALA A 62 -0.68 -0.21 9.67
N CYS A 63 -0.18 0.11 10.85
CA CYS A 63 0.94 1.03 10.99
C CYS A 63 2.25 0.29 10.70
N GLN A 64 2.91 0.65 9.60
CA GLN A 64 4.20 0.11 9.20
C GLN A 64 5.09 1.25 8.73
N ASN A 65 6.31 1.34 9.27
CA ASN A 65 7.26 2.43 8.96
C ASN A 65 6.61 3.81 9.06
N GLU A 66 5.93 4.06 10.19
CA GLU A 66 5.29 5.35 10.49
C GLU A 66 4.14 5.74 9.54
N ARG A 67 3.60 4.77 8.79
CA ARG A 67 2.54 4.96 7.79
C ARG A 67 1.42 3.94 7.87
N CYS A 68 0.21 4.37 7.52
CA CYS A 68 -0.96 3.49 7.43
C CYS A 68 -1.03 2.82 6.06
N VAL A 69 -0.57 1.57 5.98
CA VAL A 69 -0.50 0.78 4.75
C VAL A 69 -1.44 -0.43 4.81
N ASP A 70 -1.75 -1.00 3.65
CA ASP A 70 -2.46 -2.28 3.58
C ASP A 70 -1.48 -3.40 3.98
N PRO A 71 -1.76 -4.22 5.01
CA PRO A 71 -0.90 -5.33 5.40
C PRO A 71 -1.01 -6.56 4.49
N CYS A 72 -1.95 -6.61 3.53
CA CYS A 72 -2.17 -7.77 2.67
C CYS A 72 -1.04 -8.10 1.68
N PRO A 73 -0.45 -7.12 0.95
CA PRO A 73 0.60 -7.39 -0.02
C PRO A 73 1.79 -8.11 0.62
N GLY A 74 2.12 -9.31 0.12
CA GLY A 74 3.23 -10.13 0.59
C GLY A 74 2.96 -10.96 1.85
N SER A 75 1.82 -10.78 2.53
CA SER A 75 1.47 -11.53 3.75
C SER A 75 0.66 -12.79 3.46
N CYS A 76 -0.19 -12.77 2.42
CA CYS A 76 -0.99 -13.93 2.01
C CYS A 76 -0.40 -14.62 0.78
N GLY A 77 -0.62 -15.94 0.68
CA GLY A 77 -0.16 -16.74 -0.46
C GLY A 77 -0.74 -16.28 -1.80
N ALA A 78 -0.03 -16.57 -2.88
CA ALA A 78 -0.51 -16.27 -4.24
C ALA A 78 -1.91 -16.88 -4.45
N PHE A 79 -2.79 -16.09 -5.05
CA PHE A 79 -4.18 -16.46 -5.36
C PHE A 79 -5.09 -16.73 -4.15
N ALA A 80 -4.66 -16.39 -2.92
CA ALA A 80 -5.55 -16.40 -1.75
C ALA A 80 -6.25 -15.06 -1.57
N ASP A 81 -7.47 -15.08 -1.03
CA ASP A 81 -8.15 -13.83 -0.66
C ASP A 81 -7.56 -13.34 0.65
N CYS A 82 -6.96 -12.16 0.63
CA CYS A 82 -6.51 -11.50 1.84
C CYS A 82 -7.57 -10.54 2.32
N VAL A 83 -7.92 -10.65 3.60
CA VAL A 83 -8.81 -9.70 4.27
C VAL A 83 -8.07 -9.05 5.42
N VAL A 84 -8.32 -7.76 5.65
CA VAL A 84 -7.74 -7.04 6.78
C VAL A 84 -8.78 -6.97 7.90
N ILE A 85 -8.46 -7.56 9.05
CA ILE A 85 -9.29 -7.48 10.25
C ILE A 85 -8.45 -6.89 11.37
N THR A 86 -8.86 -5.73 11.88
CA THR A 86 -8.24 -5.05 13.02
C THR A 86 -6.73 -4.91 12.83
N HIS A 87 -6.33 -4.24 11.74
CA HIS A 87 -4.93 -3.96 11.39
C HIS A 87 -4.06 -5.19 11.09
N ARG A 88 -4.66 -6.37 10.88
CA ARG A 88 -3.94 -7.62 10.60
C ARG A 88 -4.41 -8.22 9.29
N SER A 89 -3.47 -8.73 8.51
CA SER A 89 -3.76 -9.57 7.34
C SER A 89 -4.24 -10.94 7.81
N LEU A 90 -5.39 -11.38 7.31
CA LEU A 90 -5.90 -12.72 7.52
C LEU A 90 -6.13 -13.38 6.17
N LEU A 91 -5.74 -14.64 6.11
CA LEU A 91 -6.00 -15.49 4.96
C LEU A 91 -7.47 -15.91 5.00
N ASN A 92 -8.21 -15.57 3.95
CA ASN A 92 -9.55 -16.09 3.73
C ASN A 92 -9.49 -17.19 2.67
N LEU A 93 -9.80 -18.41 3.11
CA LEU A 93 -9.89 -19.57 2.22
C LEU A 93 -11.27 -19.60 1.58
N SER A 94 -11.40 -18.95 0.42
CA SER A 94 -12.60 -19.07 -0.41
C SER A 94 -12.76 -20.51 -0.90
N LYS A 95 -13.84 -21.17 -0.48
CA LYS A 95 -14.33 -22.42 -1.07
C LYS A 95 -14.85 -22.08 -2.48
N ASN A 96 -14.59 -22.92 -3.49
CA ASN A 96 -14.98 -22.70 -4.90
C ASN A 96 -14.36 -21.43 -5.51
N LYS A 97 -13.03 -21.41 -5.64
CA LYS A 97 -12.30 -20.29 -6.25
C LYS A 97 -11.90 -20.57 -7.70
N GLU A 98 -12.07 -19.56 -8.55
CA GLU A 98 -11.57 -19.51 -9.92
C GLU A 98 -10.23 -18.76 -9.94
N ILE A 99 -9.16 -19.41 -10.38
CA ILE A 99 -7.82 -18.81 -10.46
C ILE A 99 -7.45 -18.68 -11.94
N PRO A 100 -7.39 -17.46 -12.50
CA PRO A 100 -6.92 -17.25 -13.87
C PRO A 100 -5.40 -17.40 -13.93
N VAL A 101 -4.91 -18.14 -14.92
CA VAL A 101 -3.49 -18.36 -15.18
C VAL A 101 -3.24 -18.14 -16.67
N THR A 102 -2.18 -17.41 -16.99
CA THR A 102 -1.75 -17.23 -18.38
C THR A 102 -0.49 -18.05 -18.62
N LEU A 103 -0.55 -19.01 -19.55
CA LEU A 103 0.59 -19.83 -19.94
C LEU A 103 0.78 -19.74 -21.46
N HIS A 104 1.92 -19.22 -21.93
CA HIS A 104 2.19 -19.08 -23.37
C HIS A 104 1.05 -18.40 -24.18
N HIS A 105 0.45 -17.31 -23.68
CA HIS A 105 -0.71 -16.60 -24.26
C HIS A 105 -2.03 -17.40 -24.28
N VAL A 106 -2.07 -18.54 -23.59
CA VAL A 106 -3.30 -19.28 -23.31
C VAL A 106 -3.84 -18.80 -21.97
N GLU A 107 -5.10 -18.39 -21.95
CA GLU A 107 -5.84 -18.15 -20.70
C GLU A 107 -6.41 -19.48 -20.20
N LEU A 108 -6.06 -19.85 -18.98
CA LEU A 108 -6.59 -21.02 -18.27
C LEU A 108 -7.27 -20.54 -16.99
N THR A 109 -8.39 -21.16 -16.62
CA THR A 109 -9.02 -20.94 -15.32
C THR A 109 -8.96 -22.25 -14.52
N LEU A 110 -8.31 -22.22 -13.37
CA LEU A 110 -8.28 -23.32 -12.40
C LEU A 110 -9.49 -23.20 -11.45
N PHE A 111 -10.25 -24.27 -11.28
CA PHE A 111 -11.37 -24.32 -10.34
C PHE A 111 -11.01 -25.18 -9.14
N VAL A 112 -11.00 -24.59 -7.94
CA VAL A 112 -10.75 -25.31 -6.69
C VAL A 112 -12.09 -25.59 -6.01
N LYS A 113 -12.62 -26.82 -6.16
CA LYS A 113 -13.78 -27.32 -5.39
C LYS A 113 -13.31 -28.05 -4.13
N ASN A 114 -14.06 -27.93 -3.03
CA ASN A 114 -13.60 -28.36 -1.70
C ASN A 114 -14.53 -29.40 -1.03
N GLU A 115 -15.03 -30.36 -1.80
CA GLU A 115 -15.88 -31.43 -1.25
C GLU A 115 -15.08 -32.75 -1.09
N THR A 116 -14.09 -33.01 -1.94
CA THR A 116 -13.07 -34.08 -1.87
C THR A 116 -11.91 -33.63 -2.78
N MET A 117 -10.67 -34.10 -2.60
CA MET A 117 -9.48 -33.68 -3.38
C MET A 117 -9.57 -33.94 -4.91
N SER A 118 -10.47 -33.26 -5.60
CA SER A 118 -10.75 -33.43 -7.02
C SER A 118 -10.41 -32.13 -7.73
N ALA A 119 -9.24 -32.05 -8.35
CA ALA A 119 -8.81 -30.90 -9.13
C ALA A 119 -9.48 -30.93 -10.51
N LEU A 120 -10.64 -30.28 -10.70
CA LEU A 120 -11.40 -30.40 -11.94
C LEU A 120 -11.48 -29.12 -12.80
N ALA A 121 -11.12 -29.32 -14.07
CA ALA A 121 -11.39 -28.53 -15.28
C ALA A 121 -10.43 -27.36 -15.62
N PHE A 122 -9.76 -27.50 -16.76
CA PHE A 122 -9.22 -26.39 -17.56
C PHE A 122 -10.27 -25.95 -18.59
N VAL A 123 -10.56 -24.66 -18.68
CA VAL A 123 -11.31 -24.06 -19.79
C VAL A 123 -10.29 -23.48 -20.78
N TYR A 124 -10.14 -24.11 -21.95
CA TYR A 124 -9.35 -23.55 -23.05
C TYR A 124 -10.27 -22.76 -23.99
N ARG A 125 -9.94 -21.49 -24.26
CA ARG A 125 -10.45 -20.75 -25.43
C ARG A 125 -9.28 -20.53 -26.41
N ASN A 126 -9.29 -21.20 -27.55
CA ASN A 126 -8.40 -20.85 -28.68
C ASN A 126 -8.90 -19.54 -29.34
N ILE A 127 -8.04 -18.87 -30.13
CA ILE A 127 -8.42 -17.79 -31.08
C ILE A 127 -9.56 -18.25 -32.03
N SER A 128 -9.70 -19.56 -32.28
CA SER A 128 -10.80 -20.16 -33.06
C SER A 128 -12.08 -20.48 -32.26
N GLY A 129 -12.17 -20.16 -30.96
CA GLY A 129 -13.39 -20.36 -30.14
C GLY A 129 -13.67 -21.81 -29.71
N ILE A 130 -12.74 -22.74 -29.93
CA ILE A 130 -12.91 -24.15 -29.53
C ILE A 130 -12.79 -24.28 -28.00
N LEU A 131 -13.84 -24.84 -27.39
CA LEU A 131 -13.93 -25.14 -25.97
C LEU A 131 -13.40 -26.55 -25.72
N ILE A 132 -12.22 -26.67 -25.11
CA ILE A 132 -11.66 -27.98 -24.70
C ILE A 132 -11.80 -28.10 -23.18
N LEU A 133 -12.55 -29.11 -22.73
CA LEU A 133 -12.72 -29.48 -21.32
C LEU A 133 -11.70 -30.57 -20.97
N VAL A 134 -10.67 -30.23 -20.19
CA VAL A 134 -9.73 -31.22 -19.64
C VAL A 134 -10.09 -31.49 -18.18
N VAL A 135 -10.64 -32.67 -17.92
CA VAL A 135 -11.08 -33.17 -16.61
C VAL A 135 -9.92 -33.96 -15.99
N VAL A 136 -9.26 -33.42 -14.95
CA VAL A 136 -8.28 -34.18 -14.17
C VAL A 136 -8.98 -34.80 -12.95
N GLN A 137 -9.47 -36.02 -13.07
CA GLN A 137 -9.89 -36.77 -11.88
C GLN A 137 -8.65 -37.36 -11.22
N ASN A 138 -8.26 -36.85 -10.05
CA ASN A 138 -7.45 -37.65 -9.13
C ASN A 138 -8.39 -38.66 -8.46
N ALA A 139 -7.97 -39.93 -8.42
CA ALA A 139 -8.67 -41.04 -7.79
C ALA A 139 -8.73 -40.89 -6.26
#